data_AF-R1DQ59-F1
#
_entry.id   AF-R1DQ59-F1
#
_cell.length_a   1.000
_cell.length_b   1.000
_cell.length_c   1.000
_cell.angle_alpha   90.00
_cell.angle_beta   90.00
_cell.angle_gamma   90.00
#
_symmetry.space_group_name_H-M   'P 1'
#
loop_
_entity.id
_entity.type
_entity.pdbx_description
1 polymer ?
#
loop_
_entity_poly.entity_id
_entity_poly.type
_entity_poly.pdbx_seq_one_letter_code
_entity_poly.pdbx_strand_id
1 'polypeptide(L)'
;MLAAIAWPLQEILHPILVDAARADGLGVRDGLAASAGKSPSLLNGGLDQWELAPALSLFVFVGAVLELQDIKARKQLGLKFNEWPTSDVPGCVRTPAQRLPEVPLSAPFDPLKICGGLSGEERRAFQEKELLNGRIAMLAVANYVAIEAAWQVPIVQFTPSLFRPLFLDPAFRLFLDGAFQSATMMGSVDGVAI
;
A
#
# COMPACT_ATOMS: atom_id res chain seq x y z
N MET A 1 6.87 -0.81 -1.92
CA MET A 1 5.72 -1.76 -1.93
C MET A 1 4.39 -1.04 -1.82
N LEU A 2 4.15 -0.24 -0.78
CA LEU A 2 2.87 0.45 -0.58
C LEU A 2 2.42 1.32 -1.76
N ALA A 3 3.36 2.00 -2.44
CA ALA A 3 3.04 2.79 -3.63
C ALA A 3 2.32 1.99 -4.74
N ALA A 4 2.65 0.70 -4.92
CA ALA A 4 2.02 -0.16 -5.92
C ALA A 4 0.56 -0.49 -5.57
N ILE A 5 0.20 -0.47 -4.28
CA ILE A 5 -1.19 -0.65 -3.83
C ILE A 5 -1.91 0.70 -3.80
N ALA A 6 -1.22 1.75 -3.32
CA ALA A 6 -1.76 3.09 -3.18
C ALA A 6 -2.24 3.65 -4.52
N TRP A 7 -1.56 3.31 -5.62
CA TRP A 7 -1.92 3.81 -6.96
C TRP A 7 -3.35 3.41 -7.39
N PRO A 8 -3.71 2.13 -7.59
CA PRO A 8 -5.08 1.75 -7.94
C PRO A 8 -6.07 2.04 -6.80
N LEU A 9 -5.62 1.98 -5.54
CA LEU A 9 -6.49 2.27 -4.40
C LEU A 9 -6.92 3.75 -4.38
N GLN A 10 -6.03 4.66 -4.76
CA GLN A 10 -6.34 6.09 -4.88
C GLN A 10 -7.40 6.33 -5.95
N GLU A 11 -7.30 5.67 -7.11
CA GLU A 11 -8.29 5.78 -8.19
C GLU A 11 -9.70 5.33 -7.75
N ILE A 12 -9.78 4.37 -6.82
CA ILE A 12 -11.05 3.87 -6.27
C ILE A 12 -11.55 4.74 -5.11
N LEU A 13 -10.70 5.01 -4.12
CA LEU A 13 -11.10 5.63 -2.87
C LEU A 13 -11.29 7.15 -2.97
N HIS A 14 -10.46 7.84 -3.74
CA HIS A 14 -10.51 9.29 -3.82
C HIS A 14 -11.87 9.83 -4.31
N PRO A 15 -12.49 9.32 -5.40
CA PRO A 15 -13.82 9.80 -5.79
C PRO A 15 -14.87 9.51 -4.72
N ILE A 16 -14.82 8.34 -4.06
CA ILE A 16 -15.74 7.96 -2.97
C ILE A 16 -15.63 8.93 -1.79
N LEU A 17 -14.40 9.27 -1.39
CA LEU A 17 -14.14 10.19 -0.28
C LEU A 17 -14.57 11.62 -0.61
N VAL A 18 -14.33 12.07 -1.83
CA VAL A 18 -14.77 13.40 -2.29
C VAL A 18 -16.30 13.49 -2.32
N ASP A 19 -16.98 12.45 -2.82
CA ASP A 19 -18.44 12.41 -2.85
C ASP A 19 -19.04 12.36 -1.44
N ALA A 20 -18.45 11.58 -0.54
CA ALA A 20 -18.84 11.56 0.87
C ALA A 20 -18.66 12.93 1.54
N ALA A 21 -17.50 13.58 1.33
CA ALA A 21 -17.25 14.90 1.90
C ALA A 21 -18.19 15.98 1.34
N ARG A 22 -18.55 15.90 0.05
CA ARG A 22 -19.55 16.79 -0.55
C ARG A 22 -20.95 16.54 0.00
N ALA A 23 -21.30 15.29 0.27
CA ALA A 23 -22.58 14.95 0.90
C ALA A 23 -22.72 15.56 2.30
N ASP A 24 -21.61 15.66 3.04
CA ASP A 24 -21.54 16.34 4.35
C ASP A 24 -21.45 17.88 4.26
N GLY A 25 -21.55 18.45 3.05
CA GLY A 25 -21.55 19.91 2.82
C GLY A 25 -20.16 20.55 2.81
N LEU A 26 -19.09 19.76 2.79
CA LEU A 26 -17.72 20.27 2.66
C LEU A 26 -17.42 20.57 1.18
N GLY A 27 -16.97 21.81 0.90
CA GLY A 27 -16.59 22.27 -0.44
C GLY A 27 -15.25 21.70 -0.93
N VAL A 28 -15.13 20.38 -1.00
CA VAL A 28 -13.89 19.69 -1.38
C VAL A 28 -13.74 19.59 -2.90
N ARG A 29 -12.56 19.97 -3.39
CA ARG A 29 -12.18 19.85 -4.81
C ARG A 29 -11.71 18.43 -5.09
N ASP A 30 -12.09 17.93 -6.27
CA ASP A 30 -11.62 16.62 -6.70
C ASP A 30 -10.24 16.74 -7.36
N GLY A 31 -9.20 16.32 -6.63
CA GLY A 31 -7.84 16.24 -7.15
C GLY A 31 -7.63 15.24 -8.30
N LEU A 32 -8.51 14.26 -8.50
CA LEU A 32 -8.44 13.37 -9.66
C LEU A 32 -9.20 13.92 -10.88
N ALA A 33 -10.03 14.94 -10.70
CA ALA A 33 -10.79 15.51 -11.82
C ALA A 33 -9.88 16.18 -12.87
N ALA A 34 -8.77 16.80 -12.46
CA ALA A 34 -7.85 17.42 -13.41
C ALA A 34 -7.04 16.40 -14.23
N SER A 35 -6.90 15.17 -13.73
CA SER A 35 -6.22 14.05 -14.38
C SER A 35 -7.21 13.04 -14.97
N ALA A 36 -8.49 13.40 -15.13
CA ALA A 36 -9.54 12.52 -15.66
C ALA A 36 -9.66 11.16 -14.92
N GLY A 37 -9.44 11.14 -13.60
CA GLY A 37 -9.51 9.94 -12.78
C GLY A 37 -8.18 9.20 -12.62
N LYS A 38 -7.11 9.61 -13.31
CA LYS A 38 -5.78 8.99 -13.24
C LYS A 38 -4.99 9.52 -12.05
N SER A 39 -4.08 8.73 -11.48
CA SER A 39 -3.23 9.23 -10.41
C SER A 39 -2.32 10.38 -10.91
N PRO A 40 -2.21 11.51 -10.16
CA PRO A 40 -1.36 12.64 -10.55
C PRO A 40 0.10 12.21 -10.66
N SER A 41 0.69 12.43 -11.83
CA SER A 41 2.06 12.03 -12.11
C SER A 41 2.70 12.98 -13.11
N LEU A 42 4.02 12.91 -13.25
CA LEU A 42 4.75 13.74 -14.22
C LEU A 42 4.22 13.55 -15.66
N LEU A 43 3.71 12.37 -15.98
CA LEU A 43 3.21 12.03 -17.33
C LEU A 43 1.69 12.15 -17.45
N ASN A 44 0.95 12.03 -16.35
CA ASN A 44 -0.52 12.05 -16.37
C ASN A 44 -1.12 13.45 -16.15
N GLY A 45 -0.32 14.41 -15.69
CA GLY A 45 -0.77 15.74 -15.29
C GLY A 45 -1.28 15.79 -13.84
N GLY A 46 -1.81 16.93 -13.41
CA GLY A 46 -2.34 17.14 -12.06
C GLY A 46 -1.31 17.52 -10.98
N LEU A 47 -0.04 17.72 -11.36
CA LEU A 47 1.00 18.23 -10.45
C LEU A 47 0.93 19.74 -10.19
N ASP A 48 0.18 20.47 -11.02
CA ASP A 48 -0.05 21.91 -10.95
C ASP A 48 -1.14 22.30 -9.93
N GLN A 49 -1.80 21.31 -9.34
CA GLN A 49 -2.81 21.52 -8.32
C GLN A 49 -2.22 22.15 -7.06
N TRP A 50 -2.88 23.19 -6.56
CA TRP A 50 -2.42 23.88 -5.35
C TRP A 50 -2.46 22.95 -4.13
N GLU A 51 -3.33 21.94 -4.13
CA GLU A 51 -3.49 20.95 -3.06
C GLU A 51 -2.27 20.02 -2.94
N LEU A 52 -1.55 19.79 -4.04
CA LEU A 52 -0.43 18.85 -4.07
C LEU A 52 0.83 19.40 -3.40
N ALA A 53 1.11 20.69 -3.61
CA ALA A 53 2.26 21.37 -3.02
C ALA A 53 2.32 21.33 -1.48
N PRO A 54 1.24 21.66 -0.73
CA PRO A 54 1.23 21.56 0.73
C PRO A 54 1.25 20.10 1.20
N ALA A 55 0.60 19.17 0.50
CA ALA A 55 0.66 17.75 0.84
C ALA A 55 2.09 17.20 0.72
N LEU A 56 2.78 17.52 -0.38
CA LEU A 56 4.17 17.14 -0.60
C LEU A 56 5.11 17.83 0.39
N SER A 57 4.89 19.12 0.66
CA SER A 57 5.66 19.87 1.66
C SER A 57 5.52 19.26 3.06
N LEU A 58 4.30 18.88 3.45
CA LEU A 58 4.05 18.20 4.71
C LEU A 58 4.77 16.85 4.76
N PHE A 59 4.69 16.05 3.69
CA PHE A 59 5.36 14.75 3.64
C PHE A 59 6.89 14.88 3.75
N VAL A 60 7.48 15.81 3.00
CA VAL A 60 8.92 16.12 3.07
C VAL A 60 9.29 16.63 4.46
N PHE A 61 8.48 17.51 5.05
CA PHE A 61 8.72 18.03 6.40
C PHE A 61 8.69 16.93 7.46
N VAL A 62 7.66 16.07 7.44
CA VAL A 62 7.55 14.94 8.36
C VAL A 62 8.72 13.99 8.18
N GLY A 63 9.06 13.63 6.93
CA GLY A 63 10.22 12.81 6.62
C GLY A 63 11.54 13.41 7.13
N ALA A 64 11.73 14.72 6.96
CA ALA A 64 12.90 15.42 7.46
C ALA A 64 12.98 15.44 9.00
N VAL A 65 11.85 15.62 9.69
CA VAL A 65 11.80 15.55 11.16
C VAL A 65 12.16 14.15 11.64
N LEU A 66 11.62 13.11 11.00
CA LEU A 66 11.93 11.70 11.31
C LEU A 66 13.40 11.39 11.12
N GLU A 67 13.97 11.78 9.99
CA GLU A 67 15.39 11.56 9.68
C GLU A 67 16.29 12.30 10.68
N LEU A 68 15.93 13.52 11.05
CA LEU A 68 16.69 14.31 12.03
C LEU A 68 16.64 13.69 13.43
N GLN A 69 15.52 13.09 13.81
CA GLN A 69 15.40 12.33 15.06
C GLN A 69 16.27 11.07 15.02
N ASP A 70 16.28 10.33 13.92
CA ASP A 70 17.07 9.12 13.79
C ASP A 70 18.59 9.41 13.77
N ILE A 71 19.03 10.47 13.08
CA ILE A 71 20.43 10.94 13.12
C ILE A 71 20.86 11.29 14.55
N LYS A 72 19.99 11.98 15.32
CA LYS A 72 20.28 12.29 16.74
C LYS A 72 20.42 11.02 17.58
N ALA A 73 19.55 10.04 17.36
CA ALA A 73 19.60 8.76 18.05
C ALA A 73 20.90 8.01 17.74
N ARG A 74 21.31 7.95 16.47
CA ARG A 74 22.59 7.32 16.07
C ARG A 74 23.81 8.04 16.62
N LYS A 75 23.78 9.38 16.66
CA LYS A 75 24.86 10.19 17.28
C LYS A 75 25.04 9.87 18.77
N GLN A 76 23.96 9.58 19.49
CA GLN A 76 24.02 9.18 20.90
C GLN A 76 24.70 7.82 21.11
N LEU A 77 24.71 6.94 20.11
CA LEU A 77 25.50 5.70 20.12
C LEU A 77 26.97 5.89 19.72
N GLY A 78 27.39 7.12 19.37
CA GLY A 78 28.72 7.39 18.85
C GLY A 78 28.94 6.96 17.40
N LEU A 79 27.88 6.60 16.67
CA LEU A 79 27.93 6.25 15.25
C LEU A 79 28.03 7.51 14.38
N LYS A 80 28.76 7.42 13.27
CA LYS A 80 28.75 8.48 12.25
C LYS A 80 27.41 8.52 11.52
N PHE A 81 27.13 9.61 10.81
CA PHE A 81 25.86 9.79 10.09
C PHE A 81 25.58 8.70 9.04
N ASN A 82 26.61 8.07 8.49
CA ASN A 82 26.56 7.01 7.49
C ASN A 82 26.68 5.60 8.08
N GLU A 83 26.87 5.49 9.39
CA GLU A 83 27.02 4.22 10.09
C GLU A 83 25.69 3.81 10.71
N TRP A 84 25.42 2.50 10.65
CA TRP A 84 24.23 1.87 11.19
C TRP A 84 24.65 0.80 12.19
N PRO A 85 23.90 0.60 13.29
CA PRO A 85 24.21 -0.48 14.22
C PRO A 85 24.17 -1.83 13.51
N THR A 86 25.20 -2.65 13.66
CA THR A 86 25.27 -4.00 13.04
C THR A 86 24.17 -4.94 13.56
N SER A 87 23.58 -4.60 14.69
CA SER A 87 22.45 -5.30 15.32
C SER A 87 21.08 -4.81 14.86
N ASP A 88 21.01 -3.67 14.16
CA ASP A 88 19.76 -3.12 13.65
C ASP A 88 19.38 -3.83 12.35
N VAL A 89 18.26 -4.54 12.42
CA VAL A 89 17.63 -5.21 11.30
C VAL A 89 16.49 -4.29 10.85
N PRO A 90 16.56 -3.64 9.67
CA PRO A 90 15.49 -2.78 9.18
C PRO A 90 14.14 -3.50 9.23
N GLY A 91 13.09 -2.80 9.66
CA GLY A 91 11.72 -3.33 9.75
C GLY A 91 11.37 -4.02 11.09
N CYS A 92 12.35 -4.38 11.91
CA CYS A 92 12.10 -5.12 13.15
C CYS A 92 12.18 -4.27 14.41
N VAL A 93 11.22 -4.45 15.34
CA VAL A 93 11.28 -3.84 16.68
C VAL A 93 12.61 -4.18 17.35
N ARG A 94 13.35 -3.14 17.74
CA ARG A 94 14.63 -3.28 18.44
C ARG A 94 14.43 -4.08 19.72
N THR A 95 15.23 -5.13 19.92
CA THR A 95 15.20 -5.89 21.18
C THR A 95 15.62 -4.98 22.35
N PRO A 96 15.29 -5.31 23.62
CA PRO A 96 15.66 -4.49 24.78
C PRO A 96 17.17 -4.22 24.89
N ALA A 97 18.01 -5.13 24.42
CA ALA A 97 19.47 -4.99 24.38
C ALA A 97 19.99 -4.11 23.22
N GLN A 98 19.14 -3.84 22.22
CA GLN A 98 19.43 -3.04 21.01
C GLN A 98 18.68 -1.69 21.05
N ARG A 99 18.12 -1.32 22.21
CA ARG A 99 17.29 -0.13 22.40
C ARG A 99 18.15 1.14 22.30
N LEU A 100 18.16 1.74 21.11
CA LEU A 100 18.38 3.17 20.98
C LEU A 100 17.42 3.93 21.92
N PRO A 101 17.86 5.00 22.61
CA PRO A 101 16.97 5.81 23.45
C PRO A 101 15.69 6.13 22.65
N GLU A 102 14.55 5.71 23.22
CA GLU A 102 13.29 5.56 22.50
C GLU A 102 12.90 6.86 21.82
N VAL A 103 13.05 6.90 20.50
CA VAL A 103 12.45 7.94 19.67
C VAL A 103 11.03 7.46 19.37
N PRO A 104 10.00 8.12 19.90
CA PRO A 104 8.62 7.61 19.85
C PRO A 104 8.05 7.48 18.44
N LEU A 105 8.64 8.17 17.45
CA LEU A 105 8.19 8.17 16.06
C LEU A 105 9.14 7.50 15.07
N SER A 106 10.37 7.14 15.49
CA SER A 106 11.30 6.35 14.67
C SER A 106 11.29 4.86 15.04
N ALA A 107 10.25 4.44 15.78
CA ALA A 107 10.04 3.03 16.06
C ALA A 107 9.82 2.27 14.73
N PRO A 108 10.48 1.11 14.54
CA PRO A 108 10.21 0.23 13.41
C PRO A 108 8.72 -0.03 13.29
N PHE A 109 8.15 0.12 12.08
CA PHE A 109 6.73 -0.11 11.84
C PHE A 109 6.41 -1.61 11.90
N ASP A 110 6.14 -2.11 13.10
CA ASP A 110 5.74 -3.50 13.35
C ASP A 110 4.58 -3.53 14.37
N PRO A 111 3.35 -3.17 13.94
CA PRO A 111 2.18 -3.17 14.82
C PRO A 111 1.81 -4.57 15.32
N LEU A 112 2.21 -5.62 14.59
CA LEU A 112 1.90 -7.01 14.90
C LEU A 112 3.01 -7.73 15.69
N LYS A 113 4.13 -7.03 16.00
CA LYS A 113 5.29 -7.55 16.74
C LYS A 113 5.86 -8.86 16.19
N ILE A 114 5.77 -9.08 14.88
CA ILE A 114 6.18 -10.34 14.24
C ILE A 114 7.69 -10.55 14.37
N CYS A 115 8.46 -9.45 14.39
CA CYS A 115 9.91 -9.50 14.50
C CYS A 115 10.45 -9.82 15.91
N GLY A 116 9.62 -9.71 16.96
CA GLY A 116 10.07 -9.82 18.34
C GLY A 116 10.57 -11.21 18.75
N GLY A 117 10.04 -12.26 18.12
CA GLY A 117 10.33 -13.67 18.46
C GLY A 117 11.20 -14.45 17.48
N LEU A 118 11.59 -13.83 16.35
CA LEU A 118 12.29 -14.53 15.27
C LEU A 118 13.81 -14.61 15.50
N SER A 119 14.40 -15.76 15.15
CA SER A 119 15.85 -15.97 15.12
C SER A 119 16.53 -15.13 14.03
N GLY A 120 17.85 -14.97 14.12
CA GLY A 120 18.61 -14.16 13.16
C GLY A 120 18.53 -14.65 11.70
N GLU A 121 18.41 -15.95 11.48
CA GLU A 121 18.27 -16.54 10.15
C GLU A 121 16.87 -16.34 9.57
N GLU A 122 15.83 -16.54 10.38
CA GLU A 122 14.44 -16.29 9.97
C GLU A 122 14.24 -14.81 9.60
N ARG A 123 14.84 -13.88 10.36
CA ARG A 123 14.82 -12.45 10.04
C ARG A 123 15.41 -12.16 8.66
N ARG A 124 16.53 -12.80 8.28
CA ARG A 124 17.10 -12.65 6.93
C ARG A 124 16.16 -13.19 5.86
N ALA A 125 15.53 -14.34 6.09
CA ALA A 125 14.54 -14.88 5.16
C ALA A 125 13.33 -13.95 4.97
N PHE A 126 12.87 -13.26 6.03
CA PHE A 126 11.84 -12.23 5.92
C PHE A 126 12.31 -11.02 5.09
N GLN A 127 13.53 -10.55 5.30
CA GLN A 127 14.10 -9.45 4.50
C GLN A 127 14.24 -9.81 3.01
N GLU A 128 14.63 -11.04 2.71
CA GLU A 128 14.69 -11.52 1.33
C GLU A 128 13.31 -11.46 0.66
N LYS A 129 12.25 -11.87 1.38
CA LYS A 129 10.87 -11.75 0.90
C LYS A 129 10.44 -10.29 0.71
N GLU A 130 10.79 -9.39 1.63
CA GLU A 130 10.53 -7.96 1.48
C GLU A 130 11.25 -7.38 0.26
N LEU A 131 12.50 -7.76 0.02
CA LEU A 131 13.28 -7.30 -1.12
C LEU A 131 12.71 -7.79 -2.45
N LEU A 132 12.33 -9.08 -2.53
CA LEU A 132 11.71 -9.65 -3.73
C LEU A 132 10.37 -8.98 -4.05
N ASN A 133 9.51 -8.82 -3.06
CA ASN A 133 8.24 -8.11 -3.26
C ASN A 133 8.46 -6.63 -3.56
N GLY A 134 9.51 -6.01 -3.00
CA GLY A 134 9.94 -4.65 -3.31
C GLY A 134 10.30 -4.47 -4.79
N ARG A 135 11.09 -5.38 -5.35
CA ARG A 135 11.47 -5.38 -6.78
C ARG A 135 10.25 -5.51 -7.69
N ILE A 136 9.35 -6.44 -7.37
CA ILE A 136 8.10 -6.63 -8.12
C ILE A 136 7.26 -5.36 -8.03
N ALA A 137 7.15 -4.73 -6.86
CA ALA A 137 6.40 -3.50 -6.69
C ALA A 137 6.97 -2.32 -7.48
N MET A 138 8.31 -2.20 -7.59
CA MET A 138 8.94 -1.15 -8.42
C MET A 138 8.57 -1.32 -9.90
N LEU A 139 8.62 -2.57 -10.41
CA LEU A 139 8.21 -2.87 -11.78
C LEU A 139 6.72 -2.62 -12.00
N ALA A 140 5.87 -2.96 -11.02
CA ALA A 140 4.44 -2.72 -11.10
C ALA A 140 4.10 -1.23 -11.23
N VAL A 141 4.68 -0.37 -10.38
CA VAL A 141 4.45 1.09 -10.45
C VAL A 141 4.94 1.66 -11.78
N ALA A 142 6.13 1.25 -12.25
CA ALA A 142 6.63 1.69 -13.55
C ALA A 142 5.68 1.30 -14.69
N ASN A 143 5.11 0.11 -14.63
CA ASN A 143 4.14 -0.36 -15.61
C ASN A 143 2.82 0.43 -15.54
N TYR A 144 2.32 0.76 -14.34
CA TYR A 144 1.12 1.58 -14.19
C TYR A 144 1.27 2.96 -14.84
N VAL A 145 2.40 3.63 -14.57
CA VAL A 145 2.73 4.91 -15.17
C VAL A 145 2.81 4.80 -16.70
N ALA A 146 3.45 3.76 -17.23
CA ALA A 146 3.58 3.56 -18.67
C ALA A 146 2.23 3.30 -19.35
N ILE A 147 1.37 2.47 -18.75
CA ILE A 147 0.06 2.14 -19.31
C ILE A 147 -0.87 3.35 -19.25
N GLU A 148 -0.95 4.06 -18.13
CA GLU A 148 -1.80 5.25 -18.03
C GLU A 148 -1.35 6.35 -19.00
N ALA A 149 -0.03 6.52 -19.18
CA ALA A 149 0.50 7.47 -20.14
C ALA A 149 0.17 7.09 -21.60
N ALA A 150 0.19 5.80 -21.94
CA ALA A 150 -0.07 5.35 -23.32
C ALA A 150 -1.56 5.26 -23.67
N TRP A 151 -2.39 4.72 -22.78
CA TRP A 151 -3.83 4.49 -23.05
C TRP A 151 -4.74 5.59 -22.50
N GLN A 152 -4.23 6.49 -21.64
CA GLN A 152 -4.98 7.62 -21.08
C GLN A 152 -6.23 7.22 -20.29
N VAL A 153 -6.26 5.99 -19.79
CA VAL A 153 -7.32 5.45 -18.92
C VAL A 153 -6.71 5.04 -17.57
N PRO A 154 -7.45 5.18 -16.45
CA PRO A 154 -7.04 4.70 -15.14
C PRO A 154 -6.72 3.19 -15.14
N ILE A 155 -5.74 2.75 -14.35
CA ILE A 155 -5.39 1.32 -14.27
C ILE A 155 -6.59 0.47 -13.83
N VAL A 156 -7.42 0.98 -12.92
CA VAL A 156 -8.61 0.28 -12.45
C VAL A 156 -9.60 -0.01 -13.58
N GLN A 157 -9.67 0.88 -14.58
CA GLN A 157 -10.51 0.69 -15.76
C GLN A 157 -9.85 -0.20 -16.82
N PHE A 158 -8.52 -0.19 -16.91
CA PHE A 158 -7.76 -1.04 -17.83
C PHE A 158 -7.81 -2.52 -17.42
N THR A 159 -7.79 -2.84 -16.12
CA THR A 159 -7.89 -4.21 -15.58
C THR A 159 -9.13 -4.41 -14.69
N PRO A 160 -10.35 -4.32 -15.24
CA PRO A 160 -11.57 -4.33 -14.44
C PRO A 160 -11.82 -5.68 -13.73
N SER A 161 -11.28 -6.78 -14.24
CA SER A 161 -11.38 -8.10 -13.59
C SER A 161 -10.66 -8.17 -12.24
N LEU A 162 -9.58 -7.40 -12.06
CA LEU A 162 -8.80 -7.42 -10.82
C LEU A 162 -9.49 -6.67 -9.68
N PHE A 163 -10.28 -5.64 -10.01
CA PHE A 163 -10.92 -4.75 -9.03
C PHE A 163 -12.42 -5.00 -8.87
N ARG A 164 -12.98 -5.98 -9.59
CA ARG A 164 -14.35 -6.45 -9.33
C ARG A 164 -14.37 -7.31 -8.06
N PRO A 165 -15.38 -7.15 -7.18
CA PRO A 165 -15.58 -8.04 -6.06
C PRO A 165 -15.67 -9.49 -6.54
N LEU A 166 -14.99 -10.41 -5.84
CA LEU A 166 -14.88 -11.82 -6.26
C LEU A 166 -16.25 -12.48 -6.52
N PHE A 167 -17.27 -12.17 -5.69
CA PHE A 167 -18.63 -12.71 -5.86
C PHE A 167 -19.38 -12.19 -7.11
N LEU A 168 -18.88 -11.15 -7.76
CA LEU A 168 -19.40 -10.64 -9.04
C LEU A 168 -18.61 -11.18 -10.24
N ASP A 169 -17.47 -11.83 -10.01
CA ASP A 169 -16.64 -12.35 -11.08
C ASP A 169 -17.34 -13.56 -11.76
N PRO A 170 -17.50 -13.55 -13.09
CA PRO A 170 -18.16 -14.65 -13.80
C PRO A 170 -17.48 -16.00 -13.60
N ALA A 171 -16.15 -16.06 -13.55
CA ALA A 171 -15.43 -17.31 -13.37
C ALA A 171 -15.57 -17.84 -11.94
N PHE A 172 -15.52 -16.96 -10.94
CA PHE A 172 -15.76 -17.34 -9.55
C PHE A 172 -17.22 -17.76 -9.30
N ARG A 173 -18.19 -17.07 -9.92
CA ARG A 173 -19.60 -17.49 -9.87
C ARG A 173 -19.80 -18.87 -10.47
N LEU A 174 -19.23 -19.15 -11.65
CA LEU A 174 -19.28 -20.47 -12.26
C LEU A 174 -18.65 -21.56 -11.37
N PHE A 175 -17.56 -21.23 -10.67
CA PHE A 175 -16.97 -22.12 -9.69
C PHE A 175 -17.90 -22.38 -8.49
N LEU A 176 -18.46 -21.33 -7.88
CA LEU A 176 -19.40 -21.49 -6.76
C LEU A 176 -20.66 -22.23 -7.19
N ASP A 177 -21.24 -21.89 -8.33
CA ASP A 177 -22.42 -22.53 -8.89
C ASP A 177 -22.14 -24.02 -9.13
N GLY A 178 -20.98 -24.38 -9.70
CA GLY A 178 -20.58 -25.78 -9.85
C GLY A 178 -20.35 -26.51 -8.53
N ALA A 179 -19.71 -25.86 -7.56
CA ALA A 179 -19.44 -26.44 -6.25
C ALA A 179 -20.74 -26.68 -5.45
N PHE A 180 -21.67 -25.72 -5.47
CA PHE A 180 -22.93 -25.80 -4.73
C PHE A 180 -24.05 -26.54 -5.47
N GLN A 181 -24.09 -26.56 -6.82
CA GLN A 181 -24.99 -27.45 -7.57
C GLN A 181 -24.67 -28.93 -7.32
N SER A 182 -23.37 -29.28 -7.23
CA SER A 182 -22.98 -30.66 -6.94
C SER A 182 -23.38 -31.08 -5.51
N ALA A 183 -23.33 -30.16 -4.54
CA ALA A 183 -23.79 -30.38 -3.18
C ALA A 183 -25.31 -30.58 -3.07
N THR A 184 -26.12 -29.83 -3.84
CA THR A 184 -27.58 -30.03 -3.86
C THR A 184 -28.00 -31.34 -4.53
N MET A 185 -27.27 -31.80 -5.56
CA MET A 185 -27.54 -33.07 -6.24
C MET A 185 -27.17 -34.28 -5.37
N MET A 186 -26.18 -34.14 -4.47
CA MET A 186 -25.72 -35.21 -3.58
C MET A 186 -26.53 -35.30 -2.26
N GLY A 187 -27.28 -34.24 -1.93
CA GLY A 187 -28.22 -34.19 -0.79
C GLY A 187 -29.69 -34.44 -1.15
N SER A 188 -30.04 -34.49 -2.43
CA SER A 188 -31.39 -34.85 -2.89
C SER A 188 -31.56 -36.37 -2.89
N VAL A 189 -32.13 -36.90 -1.82
CA VAL A 189 -32.80 -38.19 -1.87
C VAL A 189 -34.19 -37.92 -2.44
N ASP A 190 -34.48 -38.49 -3.61
CA ASP A 190 -35.79 -38.52 -4.27
C ASP A 190 -36.29 -37.27 -5.03
N GLY A 191 -35.40 -36.46 -5.61
CA GLY A 191 -35.76 -35.58 -6.75
C GLY A 191 -36.79 -34.48 -6.49
N VAL A 192 -37.10 -34.17 -5.23
CA VAL A 192 -37.93 -33.03 -4.84
C VAL A 192 -37.03 -32.01 -4.14
N ALA A 193 -36.93 -30.82 -4.73
CA ALA A 193 -36.21 -29.69 -4.13
C ALA A 193 -37.05 -29.10 -2.98
N ILE A 194 -36.46 -28.96 -1.79
CA ILE A 194 -36.94 -28.08 -0.73
C ILE A 194 -36.24 -26.73 -0.90
#